data_AF-A0A1J5F9X8-F1
#
_entry.id   AF-A0A1J5F9X8-F1
#
_cell.length_a   1.000
_cell.length_b   1.000
_cell.length_c   1.000
_cell.angle_alpha   90.00
_cell.angle_beta   90.00
_cell.angle_gamma   90.00
#
_symmetry.space_group_name_H-M   'P 1'
#
loop_
_entity.id
_entity.type
_entity.pdbx_description
1 polymer ?
#
loop_
_entity_poly.entity_id
_entity_poly.type
_entity_poly.pdbx_seq_one_letter_code
_entity_poly.pdbx_strand_id
1 'polypeptide(L)'
;MPKISIITTTYKHEKFVRDTIESVLAQTFTDWELLIGDDNSPDKTYEIVLEYAKKDSRIKVWKNPTNLGIVGNMNLLLSQISPESKYITFLEGDDMYTPENLEEKMKILGNDTTLVGVISHVSKINAQGEMVNVSQAKIQGKVRYSLIDFLKLGNPIQSFGAVIFKKSLLEKYIPFILPSGEKNPMFGPLDYWLWTNIIPNNDIYFSSNPYFLYRVHPNNFVKNVSTMNNQLETIYQSIISKNTDISVHEICHRFIIFNRFISDFFDGKRLRVFISFFTLIHKYPPGLVDKNIMGVFILNFLPKSFQNYILHK
;
A
#
# COMPACT_ATOMS: atom_id res chain seq x y z
N MET A 1 26.01 11.17 0.25
CA MET A 1 25.20 10.74 -0.91
C MET A 1 23.80 11.31 -0.66
N PRO A 2 22.73 11.05 -1.43
CA PRO A 2 21.41 11.51 -0.99
C PRO A 2 20.93 10.66 0.20
N LYS A 3 20.62 11.29 1.34
CA LYS A 3 20.12 10.61 2.53
C LYS A 3 18.71 10.04 2.31
N ILE A 4 18.47 8.85 2.85
CA ILE A 4 17.18 8.15 2.78
C ILE A 4 16.53 8.11 4.18
N SER A 5 15.26 8.52 4.30
CA SER A 5 14.47 8.24 5.50
C SER A 5 13.66 6.96 5.31
N ILE A 6 13.83 6.01 6.23
CA ILE A 6 13.06 4.78 6.30
C ILE A 6 12.02 4.96 7.40
N ILE A 7 10.75 4.80 7.07
CA ILE A 7 9.63 5.06 7.97
C ILE A 7 9.01 3.74 8.42
N THR A 8 9.03 3.48 9.72
CA THR A 8 8.60 2.22 10.33
C THR A 8 7.57 2.45 11.42
N THR A 9 6.33 2.06 11.14
CA THR A 9 5.27 2.01 12.14
C THR A 9 5.26 0.64 12.83
N THR A 10 5.03 0.63 14.13
CA THR A 10 5.01 -0.60 14.95
C THR A 10 3.82 -0.61 15.88
N TYR A 11 3.19 -1.77 16.05
CA TYR A 11 2.17 -2.03 17.06
C TYR A 11 2.05 -3.53 17.31
N LYS A 12 2.39 -4.01 18.51
CA LYS A 12 2.38 -5.45 18.85
C LYS A 12 3.29 -6.31 17.98
N HIS A 13 4.49 -5.81 17.69
CA HIS A 13 5.48 -6.45 16.82
C HIS A 13 6.68 -7.03 17.61
N GLU A 14 6.53 -7.35 18.91
CA GLU A 14 7.62 -7.87 19.76
C GLU A 14 8.39 -9.01 19.10
N LYS A 15 7.70 -9.86 18.34
CA LYS A 15 8.27 -11.03 17.67
C LYS A 15 9.08 -10.72 16.41
N PHE A 16 8.85 -9.58 15.76
CA PHE A 16 9.33 -9.33 14.40
C PHE A 16 10.18 -8.06 14.28
N VAL A 17 9.95 -7.07 15.14
CA VAL A 17 10.60 -5.76 15.04
C VAL A 17 12.13 -5.84 15.12
N ARG A 18 12.67 -6.88 15.78
CA ARG A 18 14.10 -7.16 15.79
C ARG A 18 14.62 -7.46 14.38
N ASP A 19 14.00 -8.40 13.67
CA ASP A 19 14.37 -8.77 12.30
C ASP A 19 14.25 -7.57 11.36
N THR A 20 13.19 -6.76 11.53
CA THR A 20 12.98 -5.54 10.75
C THR A 20 14.15 -4.57 10.90
N ILE A 21 14.53 -4.24 12.14
CA ILE A 21 15.65 -3.30 12.41
C ILE A 21 16.99 -3.88 11.92
N GLU A 22 17.25 -5.15 12.19
CA GLU A 22 18.47 -5.82 11.74
C GLU A 22 18.59 -5.82 10.21
N SER A 23 17.47 -5.96 9.48
CA SER A 23 17.46 -5.87 8.02
C SER A 23 17.84 -4.48 7.48
N VAL A 24 17.55 -3.42 8.25
CA VAL A 24 17.97 -2.03 7.94
C VAL A 24 19.44 -1.83 8.30
N LEU A 25 19.88 -2.34 9.45
CA LEU A 25 21.29 -2.27 9.87
C LEU A 25 22.22 -3.01 8.91
N ALA A 26 21.74 -4.10 8.30
CA ALA A 26 22.46 -4.89 7.31
C ALA A 26 22.50 -4.25 5.90
N GLN A 27 21.90 -3.07 5.68
CA GLN A 27 21.91 -2.44 4.36
C GLN A 27 23.35 -2.07 3.93
N THR A 28 23.70 -2.39 2.68
CA THR A 28 24.99 -2.03 2.10
C THR A 28 25.11 -0.52 1.85
N PHE A 29 23.99 0.15 1.60
CA PHE A 29 23.91 1.61 1.58
C PHE A 29 23.82 2.15 3.02
N THR A 30 24.67 3.09 3.39
CA THR A 30 24.85 3.51 4.80
C THR A 30 24.25 4.88 5.16
N ASP A 31 23.95 5.72 4.16
CA ASP A 31 23.47 7.10 4.33
C ASP A 31 21.95 7.16 4.51
N TRP A 32 21.46 6.59 5.61
CA TRP A 32 20.04 6.52 5.94
C TRP A 32 19.77 6.95 7.38
N GLU A 33 18.51 7.29 7.65
CA GLU A 33 17.94 7.34 9.00
C GLU A 33 16.73 6.40 9.08
N LEU A 34 16.54 5.77 10.24
CA LEU A 34 15.41 4.90 10.52
C LEU A 34 14.51 5.57 11.56
N LEU A 35 13.29 5.90 11.16
CA LEU A 35 12.30 6.57 12.00
C LEU A 35 11.26 5.53 12.44
N ILE A 36 11.25 5.21 13.73
CA ILE A 36 10.34 4.20 14.30
C ILE A 36 9.30 4.84 15.19
N GLY A 37 8.04 4.55 14.93
CA GLY A 37 6.91 4.99 15.74
C GLY A 37 6.25 3.79 16.40
N ASP A 38 6.26 3.73 17.74
CA ASP A 38 5.48 2.76 18.50
C ASP A 38 4.10 3.34 18.82
N ASP A 39 3.05 2.65 18.35
CA ASP A 39 1.66 3.07 18.55
C ASP A 39 1.08 2.63 19.89
N ASN A 40 1.85 2.88 20.95
CA ASN A 40 1.58 2.46 22.31
C ASN A 40 1.37 0.95 22.43
N SER A 41 2.37 0.17 22.02
CA SER A 41 2.31 -1.29 22.11
C SER A 41 2.19 -1.76 23.55
N PRO A 42 1.32 -2.76 23.84
CA PRO A 42 1.20 -3.36 25.17
C PRO A 42 2.20 -4.49 25.43
N ASP A 43 2.97 -4.88 24.42
CA ASP A 43 4.01 -5.92 24.48
C ASP A 43 5.40 -5.27 24.47
N LYS A 44 6.49 -6.06 24.35
CA LYS A 44 7.86 -5.51 24.45
C LYS A 44 8.36 -4.78 23.20
N THR A 45 7.48 -4.46 22.24
CA THR A 45 7.86 -3.81 20.99
C THR A 45 8.65 -2.54 21.25
N TYR A 46 8.15 -1.67 22.14
CA TYR A 46 8.77 -0.38 22.43
C TYR A 46 10.15 -0.51 23.10
N GLU A 47 10.27 -1.44 24.04
CA GLU A 47 11.52 -1.71 24.75
C GLU A 47 12.60 -2.17 23.77
N ILE A 48 12.25 -3.08 22.84
CA ILE A 48 13.18 -3.58 21.82
C ILE A 48 13.65 -2.44 20.92
N VAL A 49 12.75 -1.63 20.36
CA VAL A 49 13.16 -0.52 19.47
C VAL A 49 14.05 0.51 20.19
N LEU A 50 13.78 0.75 21.48
CA LEU A 50 14.57 1.67 22.30
C LEU A 50 15.98 1.13 22.59
N GLU A 51 16.16 -0.18 22.75
CA GLU A 51 17.48 -0.80 22.85
C GLU A 51 18.33 -0.56 21.61
N TYR A 52 17.74 -0.61 20.42
CA TYR A 52 18.44 -0.34 19.16
C TYR A 52 18.80 1.13 19.00
N ALA A 53 17.88 2.05 19.32
CA ALA A 53 18.14 3.49 19.27
C ALA A 53 19.27 3.94 20.22
N LYS A 54 19.49 3.22 21.32
CA LYS A 54 20.63 3.46 22.22
C LYS A 54 21.99 3.02 21.61
N LYS A 55 21.97 2.10 20.64
CA LYS A 55 23.17 1.50 20.03
C LYS A 55 23.56 2.18 18.72
N ASP A 56 22.59 2.68 17.94
CA ASP A 56 22.84 3.34 16.66
C ASP A 56 22.07 4.67 16.58
N SER A 57 22.81 5.77 16.44
CA SER A 57 22.26 7.13 16.42
C SER A 57 21.46 7.47 15.16
N ARG A 58 21.52 6.63 14.12
CA ARG A 58 20.68 6.77 12.92
C ARG A 58 19.25 6.30 13.17
N ILE A 59 19.01 5.56 14.25
CA ILE A 59 17.69 5.05 14.64
C ILE A 59 17.06 6.04 15.62
N LYS A 60 15.92 6.62 15.24
CA LYS A 60 15.15 7.56 16.06
C LYS A 60 13.79 6.95 16.36
N VAL A 61 13.37 7.03 17.62
CA VAL A 61 12.18 6.34 18.11
C VAL A 61 11.25 7.32 18.81
N TRP A 62 9.95 7.21 18.53
CA TRP A 62 8.89 7.89 19.25
C TRP A 62 7.84 6.91 19.74
N LYS A 63 7.20 7.22 20.87
CA LYS A 63 6.06 6.47 21.40
C LYS A 63 4.83 7.36 21.40
N ASN A 64 3.73 6.90 20.83
CA ASN A 64 2.46 7.59 20.95
C ASN A 64 1.91 7.47 22.38
N PRO A 65 1.23 8.50 22.91
CA PRO A 65 0.67 8.47 24.26
C PRO A 65 -0.49 7.47 24.38
N THR A 66 -1.16 7.18 23.26
CA THR A 66 -2.24 6.21 23.13
C THR A 66 -2.11 5.52 21.77
N ASN A 67 -2.90 4.47 21.52
CA ASN A 67 -2.97 3.88 20.18
C ASN A 67 -3.76 4.83 19.24
N LEU A 68 -3.06 5.46 18.31
CA LEU A 68 -3.61 6.39 17.32
C LEU A 68 -3.95 5.70 15.99
N GLY A 69 -3.59 4.43 15.86
CA GLY A 69 -3.62 3.67 14.62
C GLY A 69 -2.49 4.06 13.67
N ILE A 70 -2.38 3.28 12.58
CA ILE A 70 -1.33 3.44 11.55
C ILE A 70 -1.21 4.87 11.03
N VAL A 71 -2.34 5.59 10.82
CA VAL A 71 -2.34 6.95 10.27
C VAL A 71 -1.75 7.94 11.26
N GLY A 72 -2.20 7.93 12.52
CA GLY A 72 -1.66 8.85 13.53
C GLY A 72 -0.17 8.61 13.78
N ASN A 73 0.22 7.33 13.81
CA ASN A 73 1.61 6.95 13.95
C ASN A 73 2.47 7.37 12.74
N MET A 74 1.96 7.17 11.51
CA MET A 74 2.63 7.60 10.29
C MET A 74 2.79 9.13 10.23
N ASN A 75 1.76 9.88 10.62
CA ASN A 75 1.80 11.35 10.63
C ASN A 75 2.89 11.89 11.55
N LEU A 76 3.03 11.27 12.73
CA LEU A 76 4.14 11.58 13.62
C LEU A 76 5.46 11.38 12.89
N LEU A 77 5.72 10.19 12.34
CA LEU A 77 7.02 9.90 11.70
C LEU A 77 7.32 10.77 10.50
N LEU A 78 6.31 11.07 9.67
CA LEU A 78 6.45 11.97 8.54
C LEU A 78 6.87 13.38 8.97
N SER A 79 6.37 13.87 10.11
CA SER A 79 6.79 15.17 10.68
C SER A 79 8.24 15.17 11.21
N GLN A 80 8.84 13.99 11.39
CA GLN A 80 10.19 13.81 11.91
C GLN A 80 11.23 13.53 10.82
N ILE A 81 10.82 13.47 9.54
CA ILE A 81 11.73 13.29 8.41
C ILE A 81 12.80 14.39 8.41
N SER A 82 14.07 13.98 8.26
CA SER A 82 15.16 14.93 8.17
C SER A 82 14.99 15.86 6.96
N PRO A 83 15.25 17.17 7.13
CA PRO A 83 15.35 18.11 6.01
C PRO A 83 16.39 17.70 4.96
N GLU A 84 17.44 16.98 5.36
CA GLU A 84 18.52 16.48 4.49
C GLU A 84 18.09 15.31 3.61
N SER A 85 17.03 14.59 3.98
CA SER A 85 16.55 13.43 3.24
C SER A 85 16.02 13.85 1.88
N LYS A 86 16.50 13.16 0.84
CA LYS A 86 16.05 13.36 -0.55
C LYS A 86 15.09 12.27 -1.00
N TYR A 87 15.19 11.08 -0.40
CA TYR A 87 14.37 9.93 -0.72
C TYR A 87 13.75 9.34 0.53
N ILE A 88 12.61 8.68 0.33
CA ILE A 88 11.82 8.09 1.40
C ILE A 88 11.37 6.71 0.98
N THR A 89 11.33 5.80 1.95
CA THR A 89 10.78 4.46 1.83
C THR A 89 10.10 4.06 3.14
N PHE A 90 9.30 3.00 3.09
CA PHE A 90 8.52 2.50 4.22
C PHE A 90 8.96 1.08 4.55
N LEU A 91 8.92 0.71 5.83
CA LEU A 91 9.19 -0.65 6.25
C LEU A 91 8.36 -0.92 7.50
N GLU A 92 7.26 -1.64 7.34
CA GLU A 92 6.41 -2.05 8.44
C GLU A 92 7.19 -2.92 9.46
N GLY A 93 6.88 -2.78 10.74
CA GLY A 93 7.66 -3.39 11.83
C GLY A 93 7.62 -4.92 11.93
N ASP A 94 6.96 -5.58 10.98
CA ASP A 94 6.86 -7.02 10.80
C ASP A 94 7.53 -7.51 9.50
N ASP A 95 7.92 -6.61 8.61
CA ASP A 95 8.52 -6.91 7.31
C ASP A 95 10.05 -6.72 7.32
N MET A 96 10.72 -7.06 6.21
CA MET A 96 12.18 -6.95 6.07
C MET A 96 12.63 -6.45 4.70
N TYR A 97 13.83 -5.87 4.65
CA TYR A 97 14.57 -5.66 3.40
C TYR A 97 15.63 -6.73 3.18
N THR A 98 15.99 -6.94 1.91
CA THR A 98 17.26 -7.59 1.54
C THR A 98 18.43 -6.61 1.74
N PRO A 99 19.66 -7.07 2.03
CA PRO A 99 20.80 -6.18 2.29
C PRO A 99 21.10 -5.13 1.20
N GLU A 100 20.82 -5.46 -0.07
CA GLU A 100 21.13 -4.59 -1.21
C GLU A 100 19.97 -3.65 -1.59
N ASN A 101 18.85 -3.68 -0.86
CA ASN A 101 17.60 -3.00 -1.25
C ASN A 101 17.80 -1.51 -1.52
N LEU A 102 18.40 -0.78 -0.58
CA LEU A 102 18.60 0.66 -0.71
C LEU A 102 19.65 0.97 -1.78
N GLU A 103 20.78 0.25 -1.80
CA GLU A 103 21.87 0.52 -2.74
C GLU A 103 21.43 0.34 -4.19
N GLU A 104 20.74 -0.75 -4.49
CA GLU A 104 20.30 -1.08 -5.85
C GLU A 104 19.22 -0.13 -6.36
N LYS A 105 18.25 0.23 -5.50
CA LYS A 105 17.26 1.25 -5.88
C LYS A 105 17.90 2.61 -6.09
N MET A 106 18.92 2.96 -5.30
CA MET A 106 19.67 4.21 -5.46
C MET A 106 20.53 4.23 -6.72
N LYS A 107 21.13 3.11 -7.12
CA LYS A 107 21.84 2.99 -8.41
C LYS A 107 20.89 3.27 -9.59
N ILE A 108 19.68 2.69 -9.57
CA ILE A 108 18.67 2.93 -10.61
C ILE A 108 18.29 4.42 -10.68
N LEU A 109 18.00 5.06 -9.53
CA LEU A 109 17.67 6.49 -9.45
C LEU A 109 18.84 7.39 -9.87
N GLY A 110 20.07 7.00 -9.58
CA GLY A 110 21.28 7.74 -9.97
C GLY A 110 21.54 7.72 -11.48
N ASN A 111 21.17 6.62 -12.15
CA ASN A 111 21.35 6.46 -13.60
C ASN A 111 20.30 7.21 -14.44
N ASP A 112 19.15 7.55 -13.87
CA ASP A 112 18.10 8.31 -14.56
C ASP A 112 17.41 9.32 -13.62
N THR A 113 17.78 10.58 -13.76
CA THR A 113 17.28 11.68 -12.93
C THR A 113 15.81 12.03 -13.18
N THR A 114 15.23 11.56 -14.30
CA THR A 114 13.81 11.75 -14.61
C THR A 114 12.91 10.86 -13.76
N LEU A 115 13.43 9.73 -13.26
CA LEU A 115 12.70 8.84 -12.36
C LEU A 115 12.33 9.58 -11.07
N VAL A 116 11.10 9.37 -10.61
CA VAL A 116 10.65 9.89 -9.30
C VAL A 116 10.65 8.83 -8.21
N GLY A 117 10.78 7.55 -8.58
CA GLY A 117 10.85 6.44 -7.64
C GLY A 117 11.13 5.10 -8.31
N VAL A 118 11.43 4.11 -7.46
CA VAL A 118 11.68 2.71 -7.84
C VAL A 118 10.81 1.82 -6.97
N ILE A 119 10.11 0.89 -7.61
CA ILE A 119 9.27 -0.13 -6.99
C ILE A 119 9.97 -1.46 -7.18
N SER A 120 10.27 -2.18 -6.11
CA SER A 120 10.79 -3.55 -6.20
C SER A 120 9.66 -4.57 -6.28
N HIS A 121 9.99 -5.75 -6.80
CA HIS A 121 9.15 -6.91 -6.58
C HIS A 121 9.06 -7.22 -5.07
N VAL A 122 8.04 -8.00 -4.69
CA VAL A 122 7.80 -8.42 -3.31
C VAL A 122 7.91 -9.93 -3.26
N SER A 123 8.76 -10.45 -2.37
CA SER A 123 8.73 -11.86 -1.99
C SER A 123 8.05 -12.02 -0.65
N LYS A 124 7.52 -13.23 -0.39
CA LYS A 124 6.83 -13.54 0.87
C LYS A 124 7.70 -14.42 1.75
N ILE A 125 7.78 -14.08 3.02
CA ILE A 125 8.41 -14.87 4.08
C ILE A 125 7.36 -15.33 5.10
N ASN A 126 7.60 -16.45 5.77
CA ASN A 126 6.74 -16.92 6.87
C ASN A 126 7.08 -16.17 8.17
N ALA A 127 6.38 -16.49 9.26
CA ALA A 127 6.62 -15.89 10.56
C ALA A 127 8.07 -16.08 11.06
N GLN A 128 8.78 -17.11 10.60
CA GLN A 128 10.17 -17.42 10.95
C GLN A 128 11.20 -16.71 10.04
N GLY A 129 10.75 -15.98 9.02
CA GLY A 129 11.62 -15.28 8.07
C GLY A 129 12.06 -16.14 6.88
N GLU A 130 11.50 -17.34 6.72
CA GLU A 130 11.83 -18.25 5.62
C GLU A 130 10.96 -17.97 4.40
N MET A 131 11.52 -18.08 3.20
CA MET A 131 10.82 -17.83 1.94
C MET A 131 9.65 -18.79 1.74
N VAL A 132 8.45 -18.25 1.49
CA VAL A 132 7.21 -19.03 1.27
C VAL A 132 6.90 -19.18 -0.21
N ASN A 133 7.11 -18.13 -0.99
CA ASN A 133 6.87 -18.14 -2.43
C ASN A 133 7.77 -17.11 -3.13
N VAL A 134 8.43 -17.55 -4.19
CA VAL A 134 9.16 -16.69 -5.12
C VAL A 134 8.24 -16.45 -6.30
N SER A 135 7.45 -15.39 -6.23
CA SER A 135 6.70 -14.94 -7.41
C SER A 135 7.64 -14.29 -8.42
N GLN A 136 7.22 -14.27 -9.68
CA GLN A 136 7.89 -13.49 -10.71
C GLN A 136 7.26 -12.10 -10.82
N ALA A 137 8.11 -11.11 -11.09
CA ALA A 137 7.64 -9.75 -11.36
C ALA A 137 6.81 -9.71 -12.65
N LYS A 138 5.62 -9.13 -12.57
CA LYS A 138 4.72 -8.95 -13.73
C LYS A 138 5.04 -7.71 -14.56
N ILE A 139 5.70 -6.73 -13.95
CA ILE A 139 6.05 -5.45 -14.55
C ILE A 139 7.54 -5.22 -14.26
N GLN A 140 8.29 -4.79 -15.27
CA GLN A 140 9.70 -4.46 -15.15
C GLN A 140 10.06 -3.27 -16.05
N GLY A 141 11.01 -2.47 -15.60
CA GLY A 141 11.57 -1.36 -16.37
C GLY A 141 10.93 -0.02 -16.06
N LYS A 142 11.38 0.99 -16.79
CA LYS A 142 10.84 2.35 -16.71
C LYS A 142 9.47 2.41 -17.37
N VAL A 143 8.48 2.92 -16.65
CA VAL A 143 7.12 3.12 -17.13
C VAL A 143 6.62 4.52 -16.80
N ARG A 144 5.69 4.99 -17.63
CA ARG A 144 4.90 6.20 -17.38
C ARG A 144 3.45 5.88 -17.70
N TYR A 145 2.60 5.84 -16.68
CA TYR A 145 1.18 5.59 -16.86
C TYR A 145 0.40 6.92 -16.96
N SER A 146 -0.62 6.94 -17.81
CA SER A 146 -1.71 7.90 -17.62
C SER A 146 -2.51 7.51 -16.37
N LEU A 147 -3.30 8.44 -15.82
CA LEU A 147 -4.20 8.11 -14.70
C LEU A 147 -5.16 6.98 -15.09
N ILE A 148 -5.67 7.00 -16.33
CA ILE A 148 -6.58 5.98 -16.85
C ILE A 148 -5.92 4.60 -16.86
N ASP A 149 -4.70 4.50 -17.37
CA ASP A 149 -3.98 3.22 -17.44
C ASP A 149 -3.64 2.70 -16.05
N PHE A 150 -3.22 3.59 -15.14
CA PHE A 150 -2.95 3.23 -13.75
C PHE A 150 -4.20 2.70 -13.03
N LEU A 151 -5.36 3.36 -13.21
CA LEU A 151 -6.62 2.90 -12.62
C LEU A 151 -7.05 1.54 -13.19
N LYS A 152 -6.85 1.30 -14.49
CA LYS A 152 -7.20 0.02 -15.14
C LYS A 152 -6.35 -1.16 -14.65
N LEU A 153 -5.09 -0.93 -14.28
CA LEU A 153 -4.20 -1.98 -13.80
C LEU A 153 -4.67 -2.59 -12.46
N GLY A 154 -5.44 -1.85 -11.66
CA GLY A 154 -5.57 -2.13 -10.22
C GLY A 154 -4.23 -1.90 -9.51
N ASN A 155 -4.20 -1.71 -8.19
CA ASN A 155 -2.96 -1.36 -7.46
C ASN A 155 -1.80 -2.33 -7.81
N PRO A 156 -0.81 -1.93 -8.64
CA PRO A 156 0.24 -2.84 -9.08
C PRO A 156 1.37 -2.95 -8.04
N ILE A 157 1.28 -2.15 -6.97
CA ILE A 157 2.25 -2.08 -5.89
C ILE A 157 1.72 -2.91 -4.74
N GLN A 158 2.39 -4.03 -4.49
CA GLN A 158 1.91 -5.07 -3.58
C GLN A 158 2.12 -4.72 -2.10
N SER A 159 3.07 -3.82 -1.80
CA SER A 159 3.33 -3.36 -0.45
C SER A 159 3.89 -1.94 -0.47
N PHE A 160 3.59 -1.18 0.58
CA PHE A 160 4.06 0.18 0.74
C PHE A 160 5.60 0.22 0.88
N GLY A 161 6.18 -0.76 1.56
CA GLY A 161 7.63 -0.86 1.72
C GLY A 161 8.42 -1.32 0.48
N ALA A 162 7.74 -1.72 -0.59
CA ALA A 162 8.39 -2.04 -1.85
C ALA A 162 8.94 -0.82 -2.58
N VAL A 163 8.62 0.41 -2.15
CA VAL A 163 8.86 1.63 -2.92
C VAL A 163 9.87 2.54 -2.25
N ILE A 164 10.80 3.09 -3.05
CA ILE A 164 11.55 4.30 -2.69
C ILE A 164 11.20 5.41 -3.68
N PHE A 165 11.04 6.64 -3.22
CA PHE A 165 10.69 7.77 -4.09
C PHE A 165 11.17 9.10 -3.52
N LYS A 166 11.16 10.14 -4.36
CA LYS A 166 11.63 11.49 -4.01
C LYS A 166 10.78 12.09 -2.89
N LYS A 167 11.42 12.60 -1.84
CA LYS A 167 10.74 13.28 -0.71
C LYS A 167 9.85 14.43 -1.17
N SER A 168 10.27 15.21 -2.17
CA SER A 168 9.50 16.35 -2.67
C SER A 168 8.09 15.99 -3.17
N LEU A 169 7.85 14.72 -3.52
CA LEU A 169 6.52 14.24 -3.87
C LEU A 169 5.62 14.08 -2.64
N LEU A 170 6.18 13.81 -1.47
CA LEU A 170 5.41 13.83 -0.22
C LEU A 170 4.88 15.22 0.05
N GLU A 171 5.74 16.24 0.00
CA GLU A 171 5.32 17.62 0.25
C GLU A 171 4.21 18.09 -0.72
N LYS A 172 4.21 17.54 -1.94
CA LYS A 172 3.21 17.85 -2.97
C LYS A 172 1.89 17.09 -2.80
N TYR A 173 1.93 15.83 -2.40
CA TYR A 173 0.76 14.93 -2.46
C TYR A 173 0.30 14.41 -1.09
N ILE A 174 1.05 14.69 -0.02
CA ILE A 174 0.72 14.39 1.37
C ILE A 174 0.47 15.68 2.15
N PRO A 175 -0.81 15.99 2.40
CA PRO A 175 -1.21 16.89 3.47
C PRO A 175 -1.92 16.09 4.58
N PHE A 176 -1.23 15.35 5.45
CA PHE A 176 -1.95 14.59 6.49
C PHE A 176 -2.37 15.39 7.72
N ILE A 177 -1.84 16.60 7.88
CA ILE A 177 -2.37 17.60 8.81
C ILE A 177 -2.68 18.84 7.97
N LEU A 178 -3.96 19.15 7.81
CA LEU A 178 -4.34 20.46 7.30
C LEU A 178 -3.91 21.50 8.35
N PRO A 179 -3.42 22.69 7.95
CA PRO A 179 -3.14 23.79 8.88
C PRO A 179 -4.33 24.17 9.78
N SER A 180 -5.54 23.71 9.45
CA SER A 180 -6.79 23.86 10.19
C SER A 180 -6.98 22.88 11.38
N GLY A 181 -6.14 21.86 11.54
CA GLY A 181 -6.28 20.86 12.61
C GLY A 181 -7.32 19.77 12.35
N GLU A 182 -7.94 19.75 11.18
CA GLU A 182 -8.86 18.68 10.77
C GLU A 182 -8.11 17.38 10.42
N LYS A 183 -8.66 16.24 10.83
CA LYS A 183 -8.16 14.92 10.45
C LYS A 183 -8.29 14.78 8.93
N ASN A 184 -7.18 14.48 8.25
CA ASN A 184 -7.24 14.11 6.84
C ASN A 184 -8.17 12.86 6.71
N PRO A 185 -9.29 12.96 5.96
CA PRO A 185 -10.26 11.89 5.83
C PRO A 185 -9.79 10.73 4.94
N MET A 186 -8.51 10.71 4.54
CA MET A 186 -7.90 9.57 3.86
C MET A 186 -7.75 8.39 4.81
N PHE A 187 -8.88 7.76 4.98
CA PHE A 187 -9.09 6.65 5.89
C PHE A 187 -8.57 5.35 5.24
N GLY A 188 -8.13 5.33 3.98
CA GLY A 188 -7.90 4.14 3.14
C GLY A 188 -6.48 3.60 2.98
N PRO A 189 -6.28 2.66 2.02
CA PRO A 189 -4.96 2.19 1.62
C PRO A 189 -4.12 3.41 1.21
N LEU A 190 -3.36 3.91 2.19
CA LEU A 190 -2.51 5.09 2.11
C LEU A 190 -1.55 4.97 0.93
N ASP A 191 -1.03 3.76 0.75
CA ASP A 191 -0.27 3.32 -0.40
C ASP A 191 -1.01 3.62 -1.71
N TYR A 192 -2.24 3.11 -1.88
CA TYR A 192 -2.97 3.27 -3.13
C TYR A 192 -3.29 4.74 -3.43
N TRP A 193 -3.68 5.52 -2.42
CA TRP A 193 -3.86 6.96 -2.62
C TRP A 193 -2.58 7.61 -3.15
N LEU A 194 -1.45 7.34 -2.52
CA LEU A 194 -0.18 7.93 -2.92
C LEU A 194 0.15 7.58 -4.36
N TRP A 195 -0.03 6.32 -4.73
CA TRP A 195 0.29 5.85 -6.07
C TRP A 195 -0.65 6.44 -7.13
N THR A 196 -1.94 6.63 -6.83
CA THR A 196 -2.87 7.34 -7.74
C THR A 196 -2.52 8.82 -7.95
N ASN A 197 -1.78 9.45 -7.04
CA ASN A 197 -1.38 10.86 -7.16
C ASN A 197 0.06 11.04 -7.69
N ILE A 198 0.96 10.11 -7.36
CA ILE A 198 2.39 10.18 -7.70
C ILE A 198 2.67 9.56 -9.07
N ILE A 199 2.11 8.40 -9.38
CA ILE A 199 2.53 7.63 -10.57
C ILE A 199 2.03 8.27 -11.88
N PRO A 200 0.77 8.73 -11.97
CA PRO A 200 0.30 9.36 -13.20
C PRO A 200 1.21 10.52 -13.63
N ASN A 201 1.65 10.47 -14.88
CA ASN A 201 2.51 11.48 -15.51
C ASN A 201 3.94 11.59 -14.94
N ASN A 202 4.39 10.67 -14.09
CA ASN A 202 5.77 10.59 -13.66
C ASN A 202 6.44 9.30 -14.14
N ASP A 203 7.76 9.38 -14.34
CA ASP A 203 8.56 8.20 -14.65
C ASP A 203 8.87 7.42 -13.37
N ILE A 204 8.54 6.14 -13.38
CA ILE A 204 8.78 5.20 -12.29
C ILE A 204 9.47 3.96 -12.86
N TYR A 205 10.36 3.36 -12.08
CA TYR A 205 11.00 2.11 -12.46
C TYR A 205 10.47 0.93 -11.65
N PHE A 206 10.09 -0.15 -12.31
CA PHE A 206 9.77 -1.43 -11.67
C PHE A 206 10.99 -2.36 -11.75
N SER A 207 11.58 -2.69 -10.61
CA SER A 207 12.64 -3.69 -10.50
C SER A 207 12.03 -5.08 -10.36
N SER A 208 12.54 -6.05 -11.11
CA SER A 208 12.14 -7.45 -11.00
C SER A 208 12.69 -8.12 -9.74
N ASN A 209 13.72 -7.55 -9.11
CA ASN A 209 14.34 -8.12 -7.93
C ASN A 209 13.49 -7.88 -6.66
N PRO A 210 13.32 -8.89 -5.80
CA PRO A 210 12.47 -8.82 -4.63
C PRO A 210 13.18 -8.20 -3.42
N TYR A 211 13.47 -6.90 -3.49
CA TYR A 211 14.20 -6.22 -2.43
C TYR A 211 13.38 -5.98 -1.14
N PHE A 212 12.07 -6.25 -1.19
CA PHE A 212 11.17 -6.21 -0.04
C PHE A 212 10.62 -7.61 0.25
N LEU A 213 10.69 -8.00 1.52
CA LEU A 213 10.24 -9.28 2.03
C LEU A 213 9.03 -9.07 2.94
N TYR A 214 7.86 -9.45 2.42
CA TYR A 214 6.60 -9.34 3.13
C TYR A 214 6.37 -10.56 4.03
N ARG A 215 6.23 -10.36 5.33
CA ARG A 215 6.00 -11.41 6.30
C ARG A 215 4.53 -11.79 6.37
N VAL A 216 4.25 -13.08 6.30
CA VAL A 216 2.90 -13.64 6.41
C VAL A 216 2.73 -14.26 7.79
N HIS A 217 1.87 -13.67 8.62
CA HIS A 217 1.49 -14.20 9.92
C HIS A 217 0.03 -13.91 10.28
N PRO A 218 -0.57 -14.62 11.27
CA PRO A 218 -1.98 -14.48 11.62
C PRO A 218 -2.41 -13.06 12.05
N ASN A 219 -1.46 -12.27 12.57
CA ASN A 219 -1.70 -10.90 13.01
C ASN A 219 -1.48 -9.85 11.91
N ASN A 220 -1.25 -10.26 10.64
CA ASN A 220 -1.07 -9.29 9.55
C ASN A 220 -2.28 -8.37 9.53
N PHE A 221 -2.04 -7.11 9.16
CA PHE A 221 -3.10 -6.12 9.06
C PHE A 221 -4.06 -6.48 7.91
N VAL A 222 -5.06 -7.31 8.19
CA VAL A 222 -6.20 -7.56 7.31
C VAL A 222 -7.44 -7.12 8.07
N LYS A 223 -7.83 -5.86 7.88
CA LYS A 223 -9.09 -5.35 8.43
C LYS A 223 -10.27 -5.80 7.58
N ASN A 224 -11.44 -5.77 8.23
CA ASN A 224 -12.77 -5.93 7.67
C ASN A 224 -12.87 -5.37 6.23
N VAL A 225 -13.20 -6.24 5.27
CA VAL A 225 -13.33 -5.94 3.83
C VAL A 225 -14.24 -4.73 3.59
N SER A 226 -15.33 -4.59 4.37
CA SER A 226 -16.26 -3.45 4.26
C SER A 226 -15.58 -2.13 4.56
N THR A 227 -14.74 -2.07 5.61
CA THR A 227 -14.00 -0.87 5.98
C THR A 227 -13.02 -0.46 4.88
N MET A 228 -12.26 -1.41 4.32
CA MET A 228 -11.33 -1.15 3.22
C MET A 228 -12.06 -0.63 1.96
N ASN A 229 -13.21 -1.23 1.63
CA ASN A 229 -14.01 -0.84 0.46
C ASN A 229 -14.58 0.57 0.59
N ASN A 230 -15.09 0.96 1.76
CA ASN A 230 -15.57 2.32 2.01
C ASN A 230 -14.47 3.35 1.81
N GLN A 231 -13.24 3.01 2.20
CA GLN A 231 -12.12 3.92 2.08
C GLN A 231 -11.62 4.05 0.63
N LEU A 232 -11.59 2.95 -0.13
CA LEU A 232 -11.33 2.98 -1.57
C LEU A 232 -12.36 3.84 -2.30
N GLU A 233 -13.63 3.77 -1.88
CA GLU A 233 -14.67 4.65 -2.44
C GLU A 233 -14.35 6.14 -2.21
N THR A 234 -13.87 6.54 -1.03
CA THR A 234 -13.43 7.92 -0.77
C THR A 234 -12.29 8.35 -1.71
N ILE A 235 -11.33 7.46 -1.99
CA ILE A 235 -10.24 7.72 -2.94
C ILE A 235 -10.81 8.00 -4.34
N TYR A 236 -11.68 7.12 -4.85
CA TYR A 236 -12.29 7.29 -6.17
C TYR A 236 -13.17 8.55 -6.25
N GLN A 237 -13.94 8.86 -5.22
CA GLN A 237 -14.73 10.10 -5.16
C GLN A 237 -13.85 11.35 -5.22
N SER A 238 -12.70 11.35 -4.53
CA SER A 238 -11.77 12.47 -4.62
C SER A 238 -11.07 12.56 -5.98
N ILE A 239 -10.84 11.44 -6.66
CA ILE A 239 -10.32 11.46 -8.03
C ILE A 239 -11.37 12.09 -8.96
N ILE A 240 -12.63 11.68 -8.84
CA ILE A 240 -13.75 12.23 -9.61
C ILE A 240 -13.85 13.75 -9.42
N SER A 241 -13.81 14.23 -8.16
CA SER A 241 -13.99 15.66 -7.88
C SER A 241 -12.87 16.56 -8.41
N LYS A 242 -11.69 16.01 -8.68
CA LYS A 242 -10.51 16.75 -9.16
C LYS A 242 -10.27 16.61 -10.67
N ASN A 243 -11.06 15.80 -11.38
CA ASN A 243 -10.86 15.53 -12.80
C ASN A 243 -12.14 15.87 -13.57
N THR A 244 -12.00 16.32 -14.82
CA THR A 244 -13.14 16.59 -15.73
C THR A 244 -13.26 15.56 -16.85
N ASP A 245 -12.30 14.64 -16.97
CA ASP A 245 -12.33 13.57 -17.97
C ASP A 245 -13.38 12.52 -17.62
N ILE A 246 -14.37 12.38 -18.50
CA ILE A 246 -15.49 11.44 -18.37
C ILE A 246 -14.98 10.00 -18.27
N SER A 247 -13.88 9.65 -18.94
CA SER A 247 -13.28 8.31 -18.89
C SER A 247 -12.77 7.97 -17.49
N VAL A 248 -12.18 8.95 -16.80
CA VAL A 248 -11.74 8.80 -15.40
C VAL A 248 -12.94 8.61 -14.48
N HIS A 249 -14.00 9.39 -14.70
CA HIS A 249 -15.24 9.28 -13.93
C HIS A 249 -15.88 7.91 -14.09
N GLU A 250 -15.98 7.42 -15.33
CA GLU A 250 -16.53 6.09 -15.60
C GLU A 250 -15.75 4.99 -14.90
N ILE A 251 -14.42 5.01 -14.96
CA ILE A 251 -13.57 4.00 -14.32
C ILE A 251 -13.75 4.05 -12.79
N CYS A 252 -13.72 5.24 -12.19
CA CYS A 252 -13.90 5.40 -10.75
C CYS A 252 -15.29 4.92 -10.30
N HIS A 253 -16.36 5.31 -11.00
CA HIS A 253 -17.71 4.84 -10.69
C HIS A 253 -17.85 3.32 -10.83
N ARG A 254 -17.22 2.70 -11.84
CA ARG A 254 -17.16 1.24 -11.98
C ARG A 254 -16.57 0.58 -10.74
N PHE A 255 -15.41 1.05 -10.26
CA PHE A 255 -14.77 0.51 -9.06
C PHE A 255 -15.58 0.72 -7.78
N ILE A 256 -16.22 1.89 -7.63
CA ILE A 256 -17.10 2.16 -6.47
C ILE A 256 -18.24 1.14 -6.40
N ILE A 257 -18.93 0.90 -7.53
CA ILE A 257 -20.05 -0.04 -7.57
C ILE A 257 -19.54 -1.47 -7.32
N PHE A 258 -18.38 -1.83 -7.86
CA PHE A 258 -17.76 -3.12 -7.60
C PHE A 258 -17.41 -3.32 -6.11
N ASN A 259 -16.80 -2.32 -5.46
CA ASN A 259 -16.45 -2.40 -4.04
C ASN A 259 -17.69 -2.50 -3.14
N ARG A 260 -18.77 -1.78 -3.48
CA ARG A 260 -20.06 -1.90 -2.80
C ARG A 260 -20.67 -3.29 -2.98
N PHE A 261 -20.64 -3.83 -4.20
CA PHE A 261 -21.06 -5.21 -4.47
C PHE A 261 -20.32 -6.22 -3.58
N ILE A 262 -18.98 -6.12 -3.52
CA ILE A 262 -18.16 -7.00 -2.68
C ILE A 262 -18.50 -6.82 -1.19
N SER A 263 -18.63 -5.59 -0.69
CA SER A 263 -19.02 -5.35 0.71
C SER A 263 -20.38 -5.94 1.02
N ASP A 264 -21.39 -5.69 0.19
CA ASP A 264 -22.74 -6.21 0.39
C ASP A 264 -22.79 -7.75 0.31
N PHE A 265 -21.91 -8.36 -0.50
CA PHE A 265 -21.76 -9.81 -0.60
C PHE A 265 -21.26 -10.40 0.71
N PHE A 266 -20.17 -9.87 1.25
CA PHE A 266 -19.61 -10.33 2.52
C PHE A 266 -20.51 -10.01 3.73
N ASP A 267 -21.28 -8.93 3.67
CA ASP A 267 -22.28 -8.57 4.69
C ASP A 267 -23.59 -9.38 4.57
N GLY A 268 -23.74 -10.25 3.57
CA GLY A 268 -24.93 -11.06 3.36
C GLY A 268 -26.17 -10.28 2.88
N LYS A 269 -26.01 -9.06 2.38
CA LYS A 269 -27.11 -8.15 1.97
C LYS A 269 -27.65 -8.48 0.58
N ARG A 270 -28.30 -9.63 0.43
CA ARG A 270 -28.70 -10.23 -0.87
C ARG A 270 -29.35 -9.28 -1.89
N LEU A 271 -30.29 -8.43 -1.46
CA LEU A 271 -30.95 -7.48 -2.36
C LEU A 271 -30.00 -6.40 -2.89
N ARG A 272 -29.06 -5.91 -2.07
CA ARG A 272 -28.08 -4.90 -2.49
C ARG A 272 -27.00 -5.48 -3.39
N VAL A 273 -26.59 -6.74 -3.14
CA VAL A 273 -25.72 -7.52 -4.03
C VAL A 273 -26.34 -7.61 -5.42
N PHE A 274 -27.64 -7.93 -5.48
CA PHE A 274 -28.38 -8.01 -6.74
C PHE A 274 -28.41 -6.65 -7.46
N ILE A 275 -28.77 -5.56 -6.77
CA ILE A 275 -28.81 -4.21 -7.37
C ILE A 275 -27.44 -3.77 -7.89
N SER A 276 -26.38 -3.95 -7.10
CA SER A 276 -25.02 -3.55 -7.48
C SER A 276 -24.48 -4.37 -8.66
N PHE A 277 -24.78 -5.68 -8.71
CA PHE A 277 -24.43 -6.54 -9.84
C PHE A 277 -25.12 -6.12 -11.13
N PHE A 278 -26.45 -5.90 -11.09
CA PHE A 278 -27.21 -5.45 -12.26
C PHE A 278 -26.77 -4.08 -12.75
N THR A 279 -26.43 -3.17 -11.83
CA THR A 279 -25.85 -1.87 -12.18
C THR A 279 -24.51 -2.03 -12.89
N LEU A 280 -23.65 -2.95 -12.42
CA LEU A 280 -22.35 -3.23 -13.04
C LEU A 280 -22.50 -3.73 -14.48
N ILE A 281 -23.38 -4.72 -14.71
CA ILE A 281 -23.55 -5.34 -16.04
C ILE A 281 -24.30 -4.45 -17.04
N HIS A 282 -25.25 -3.63 -16.60
CA HIS A 282 -26.04 -2.78 -17.51
C HIS A 282 -25.38 -1.45 -17.82
N LYS A 283 -24.73 -0.82 -16.83
CA LYS A 283 -24.12 0.50 -17.01
C LYS A 283 -22.72 0.41 -17.60
N TYR A 284 -22.03 -0.72 -17.45
CA TYR A 284 -20.62 -0.87 -17.83
C TYR A 284 -20.35 -2.23 -18.52
N PRO A 285 -20.40 -2.29 -19.87
CA PRO A 285 -20.34 -3.53 -20.67
C PRO A 285 -19.06 -4.38 -20.47
N PRO A 286 -19.07 -5.66 -20.92
CA PRO A 286 -18.29 -6.75 -20.36
C PRO A 286 -16.79 -6.62 -20.64
N GLY A 287 -16.05 -6.30 -19.60
CA GLY A 287 -14.59 -6.37 -19.55
C GLY A 287 -14.02 -6.45 -18.13
N LEU A 288 -14.85 -6.18 -17.10
CA LEU A 288 -14.44 -6.13 -15.69
C LEU A 288 -15.24 -7.07 -14.76
N VAL A 289 -16.44 -7.52 -15.17
CA VAL A 289 -17.01 -8.72 -14.55
C VAL A 289 -16.25 -9.89 -15.13
N ASP A 290 -15.13 -10.23 -14.49
CA ASP A 290 -14.42 -11.47 -14.78
C ASP A 290 -15.45 -12.62 -14.77
N LYS A 291 -15.31 -13.59 -15.67
CA LYS A 291 -16.08 -14.83 -15.66
C LYS A 291 -16.13 -15.44 -14.26
N ASN A 292 -15.09 -15.26 -13.46
CA ASN A 292 -15.04 -15.66 -12.06
C ASN A 292 -16.04 -14.91 -11.17
N ILE A 293 -16.17 -13.58 -11.27
CA ILE A 293 -17.15 -12.80 -10.50
C ILE A 293 -18.57 -13.14 -10.94
N MET A 294 -18.78 -13.31 -12.26
CA MET A 294 -20.06 -13.77 -12.80
C MET A 294 -20.41 -15.17 -12.26
N GLY A 295 -19.43 -16.07 -12.25
CA GLY A 295 -19.58 -17.42 -11.69
C GLY A 295 -19.89 -17.43 -10.20
N VAL A 296 -19.19 -16.62 -9.39
CA VAL A 296 -19.45 -16.47 -7.96
C VAL A 296 -20.86 -15.92 -7.70
N PHE A 297 -21.32 -14.92 -8.47
CA PHE A 297 -22.67 -14.40 -8.35
C PHE A 297 -23.73 -15.45 -8.74
N ILE A 298 -23.54 -16.13 -9.87
CA ILE A 298 -24.44 -17.18 -10.35
C ILE A 298 -24.57 -18.28 -9.30
N LEU A 299 -23.44 -18.82 -8.80
CA LEU A 299 -23.41 -19.94 -7.87
C LEU A 299 -24.00 -19.62 -6.49
N ASN A 300 -23.90 -18.37 -6.02
CA ASN A 300 -24.32 -17.99 -4.66
C ASN A 300 -25.71 -17.32 -4.59
N PHE A 301 -26.20 -16.70 -5.67
CA PHE A 301 -27.39 -15.84 -5.62
C PHE A 301 -28.51 -16.24 -6.57
N LEU A 302 -28.24 -17.05 -7.60
CA LEU A 302 -29.29 -17.56 -8.49
C LEU A 302 -29.82 -18.92 -8.00
N PRO A 303 -31.12 -19.22 -8.17
CA PRO A 303 -31.65 -20.56 -7.90
C PRO A 303 -30.89 -21.63 -8.71
N LYS A 304 -30.69 -22.84 -8.16
CA LYS A 304 -29.99 -23.94 -8.84
C LYS A 304 -30.52 -24.24 -10.25
N SER A 305 -31.83 -24.08 -10.47
CA SER A 305 -32.45 -24.23 -11.78
C SER A 305 -31.91 -23.24 -12.82
N PHE A 306 -31.57 -22.02 -12.40
CA PHE A 306 -31.03 -20.97 -13.24
C PHE A 306 -29.49 -21.07 -13.39
N GLN A 307 -28.80 -21.57 -12.35
CA GLN A 307 -27.36 -21.85 -12.41
C GLN A 307 -27.04 -22.87 -13.52
N ASN A 308 -27.81 -23.96 -13.57
CA ASN A 308 -27.65 -25.01 -14.58
C ASN A 308 -27.93 -24.50 -16.00
N TYR A 309 -28.83 -23.53 -16.17
CA TYR A 309 -29.13 -22.95 -17.48
C TYR A 309 -28.00 -22.06 -18.02
N ILE A 310 -27.29 -21.34 -17.14
CA ILE A 310 -26.21 -20.42 -17.54
C ILE A 310 -24.86 -21.15 -17.69
N LEU A 311 -24.57 -22.16 -16.86
CA LEU A 311 -23.29 -22.89 -16.89
C LEU A 311 -23.19 -23.93 -18.02
N HIS A 312 -24.30 -24.28 -18.68
CA HIS A 312 -24.37 -25.25 -19.78
C HIS A 312 -24.63 -24.60 -21.16
N LYS A 313 -24.43 -23.29 -21.30
CA LYS A 313 -24.40 -22.54 -22.57
C LYS A 313 -23.04 -21.89 -22.76
#